data_AF-A0A3D2VVT5-F1
#
_entry.id   AF-A0A3D2VVT5-F1
#
_cell.length_a   1.000
_cell.length_b   1.000
_cell.length_c   1.000
_cell.angle_alpha   90.00
_cell.angle_beta   90.00
_cell.angle_gamma   90.00
#
_symmetry.space_group_name_H-M   'P 1'
#
loop_
_entity.id
_entity.type
_entity.pdbx_description
1 polymer ?
#
loop_
_entity_poly.entity_id
_entity_poly.type
_entity_poly.pdbx_seq_one_letter_code
_entity_poly.pdbx_strand_id
1 'polypeptide(L)'
;SMAAIMHHTQAFGLGLDLVDALTGPAIGRAKSATYRTADIVGLDTMGHVLKGSALALDQDPWRRYYTVPGWLGALIEKGALGQKTGTGFYAGKGKQVLDPATGAYQDAGAKPDEAVQAILKIKNPAEKFAALRASDHPQAQFLWAIHRDVFHYAAVLLAEIADNARDVDFAIRWGFGWSQGPFEIWQAAGWKQVAAWIKEDIAAGKAMTDAPLPAWVDQIDGPHQPQGSYSAAENAYKSRSKLPVYQRQLYPEQVVGEAPHRYGETVFENSGARLWTTGDGIGVLGFKSRLHVIGDDVLDGVLESLKIAEQRFDGLVIWQTEAPFSAGANLAQAVPVVLAGDFVTFENSVAKFQQTTSALRYAAIPVVGAAQGLALGGGCEFLMHCDRVVAALESYVGLVEVGVGLIPAGGGCKEFALRAMHEAKGGDLLPFLRPYFEAMAMAKVSRSAEEAKQLGHLRPSDIIIFNPHELLYVAKAQVRALAETGYRPPQPRPIRVAGRTGVAACQMALVNMRDGGFISAHDYQLGLKIATALCGGDVDPNTLVDEAWLLGLERKAFVELAKTPLTQARIESMLKTGKPLRN
;
A
#
# COMPACT_ATOMS: atom_id res chain seq x y z
N SER A 1 10.69 20.05 8.88
CA SER A 1 11.64 20.71 7.98
C SER A 1 13.00 20.04 8.13
N MET A 2 13.68 19.72 7.01
CA MET A 2 15.04 19.14 7.05
C MET A 2 16.07 20.11 7.63
N ALA A 3 15.94 21.42 7.37
CA ALA A 3 16.84 22.44 7.92
C ALA A 3 16.77 22.50 9.45
N ALA A 4 15.56 22.46 10.03
CA ALA A 4 15.38 22.39 11.48
C ALA A 4 16.00 21.11 12.07
N ILE A 5 15.84 19.97 11.39
CA ILE A 5 16.46 18.72 11.83
C ILE A 5 17.98 18.83 11.81
N MET A 6 18.59 19.31 10.72
CA MET A 6 20.05 19.49 10.65
C MET A 6 20.59 20.43 11.73
N HIS A 7 19.90 21.54 11.98
CA HIS A 7 20.25 22.48 13.04
C HIS A 7 20.25 21.78 14.41
N HIS A 8 19.17 21.08 14.75
CA HIS A 8 19.04 20.42 16.04
C HIS A 8 19.92 19.18 16.18
N THR A 9 20.20 18.45 15.09
CA THR A 9 21.19 17.37 15.09
C THR A 9 22.54 17.88 15.60
N GLN A 10 22.99 19.03 15.10
CA GLN A 10 24.24 19.65 15.55
C GLN A 10 24.13 20.19 16.98
N ALA A 11 23.03 20.89 17.31
CA ALA A 11 22.83 21.49 18.63
C ALA A 11 22.80 20.45 19.77
N PHE A 12 22.25 19.26 19.52
CA PHE A 12 22.18 18.16 20.49
C PHE A 12 23.30 17.11 20.32
N GLY A 13 24.21 17.29 19.37
CA GLY A 13 25.34 16.38 19.14
C GLY A 13 24.93 14.94 18.79
N LEU A 14 23.86 14.77 18.02
CA LEU A 14 23.31 13.45 17.69
C LEU A 14 23.94 12.87 16.42
N GLY A 15 24.17 11.55 16.39
CA GLY A 15 24.57 10.83 15.18
C GLY A 15 23.47 10.81 14.11
N LEU A 16 23.84 10.83 12.83
CA LEU A 16 22.89 10.92 11.72
C LEU A 16 21.95 9.70 11.65
N ASP A 17 22.47 8.50 11.94
CA ASP A 17 21.67 7.26 11.95
C ASP A 17 20.71 7.19 13.14
N LEU A 18 21.11 7.72 14.29
CA LEU A 18 20.22 7.89 15.44
C LEU A 18 19.08 8.87 15.12
N VAL A 19 19.38 9.98 14.45
CA VAL A 19 18.36 10.94 14.01
C VAL A 19 17.38 10.30 13.02
N ASP A 20 17.85 9.48 12.09
CA ASP A 20 16.96 8.74 11.19
C ASP A 20 16.09 7.73 11.94
N ALA A 21 16.63 7.07 12.98
CA ALA A 21 15.84 6.20 13.84
C ALA A 21 14.75 6.96 14.64
N LEU A 22 15.01 8.20 15.04
CA LEU A 22 14.07 9.07 15.75
C LEU A 22 13.04 9.74 14.83
N THR A 23 13.43 10.08 13.60
CA THR A 23 12.62 10.88 12.66
C THR A 23 11.93 10.06 11.58
N GLY A 24 11.99 8.74 11.64
CA GLY A 24 11.32 7.82 10.73
C GLY A 24 9.93 7.37 11.21
N PRO A 25 9.61 6.06 11.10
CA PRO A 25 8.27 5.54 11.42
C PRO A 25 7.76 5.81 12.84
N ALA A 26 8.65 6.01 13.82
CA ALA A 26 8.28 6.25 15.21
C ALA A 26 7.45 7.53 15.43
N ILE A 27 7.58 8.50 14.51
CA ILE A 27 6.79 9.74 14.49
C ILE A 27 5.92 9.84 13.23
N GLY A 28 5.61 8.70 12.60
CA GLY A 28 4.70 8.66 11.45
C GLY A 28 5.30 9.16 10.13
N ARG A 29 6.61 9.03 9.93
CA ARG A 29 7.28 9.40 8.66
C ARG A 29 7.77 8.15 7.90
N ALA A 30 8.12 8.33 6.63
CA ALA A 30 8.65 7.26 5.78
C ALA A 30 9.88 6.56 6.37
N LYS A 31 10.11 5.30 5.99
CA LYS A 31 11.26 4.49 6.46
C LYS A 31 12.63 5.07 6.05
N SER A 32 12.67 5.93 5.04
CA SER A 32 13.86 6.67 4.64
C SER A 32 14.19 7.84 5.57
N ALA A 33 13.30 8.18 6.52
CA ALA A 33 13.51 9.20 7.55
C ALA A 33 14.04 10.52 6.96
N THR A 34 15.09 11.12 7.53
CA THR A 34 15.58 12.44 7.14
C THR A 34 16.80 12.36 6.22
N TYR A 35 17.92 11.84 6.73
CA TYR A 35 19.20 11.83 6.03
C TYR A 35 19.23 10.79 4.92
N ARG A 36 18.65 9.60 5.14
CA ARG A 36 18.51 8.62 4.07
C ARG A 36 17.56 9.10 2.95
N THR A 37 16.55 9.91 3.25
CA THR A 37 15.74 10.59 2.21
C THR A 37 16.60 11.58 1.42
N ALA A 38 17.45 12.37 2.09
CA ALA A 38 18.38 13.27 1.41
C ALA A 38 19.36 12.52 0.49
N ASP A 39 19.85 11.33 0.90
CA ASP A 39 20.67 10.46 0.05
C ASP A 39 19.90 9.89 -1.15
N ILE A 40 18.60 9.63 -1.03
CA ILE A 40 17.76 9.16 -2.15
C ILE A 40 17.58 10.28 -3.18
N VAL A 41 17.28 11.50 -2.72
CA VAL A 41 17.05 12.67 -3.59
C VAL A 41 18.34 13.17 -4.21
N GLY A 42 19.42 13.26 -3.42
CA GLY A 42 20.72 13.78 -3.83
C GLY A 42 21.15 14.97 -2.97
N LEU A 43 22.36 14.91 -2.42
CA LEU A 43 22.88 15.93 -1.49
C LEU A 43 23.17 17.27 -2.19
N ASP A 44 23.56 17.24 -3.46
CA ASP A 44 23.70 18.41 -4.32
C ASP A 44 22.37 19.15 -4.49
N THR A 45 21.29 18.41 -4.75
CA THR A 45 19.94 18.98 -4.89
C THR A 45 19.51 19.67 -3.60
N MET A 46 19.73 19.01 -2.46
CA MET A 46 19.48 19.62 -1.14
C MET A 46 20.31 20.89 -0.93
N GLY A 47 21.61 20.87 -1.27
CA GLY A 47 22.48 22.03 -1.18
C GLY A 47 22.02 23.20 -2.07
N HIS A 48 21.57 22.92 -3.29
CA HIS A 48 21.00 23.92 -4.20
C HIS A 48 19.70 24.52 -3.64
N VAL A 49 18.80 23.72 -3.08
CA VAL A 49 17.55 24.20 -2.47
C VAL A 49 17.83 25.10 -1.27
N LEU A 50 18.74 24.72 -0.38
CA LEU A 50 19.13 25.56 0.76
C LEU A 50 19.71 26.89 0.30
N LYS A 51 20.69 26.85 -0.61
CA LYS A 51 21.32 28.07 -1.14
C LYS A 51 20.31 28.96 -1.87
N GLY A 52 19.45 28.37 -2.69
CA GLY A 52 18.39 29.09 -3.40
C GLY A 52 17.41 29.75 -2.45
N SER A 53 16.98 29.03 -1.40
CA SER A 53 16.10 29.55 -0.36
C SER A 53 16.74 30.73 0.39
N ALA A 54 18.01 30.60 0.78
CA ALA A 54 18.75 31.70 1.43
C ALA A 54 18.92 32.95 0.56
N LEU A 55 18.95 32.79 -0.77
CA LEU A 55 19.04 33.89 -1.73
C LEU A 55 17.67 34.54 -1.98
N ALA A 56 16.60 33.74 -2.10
CA ALA A 56 15.28 34.21 -2.47
C ALA A 56 14.44 34.74 -1.30
N LEU A 57 14.68 34.26 -0.08
CA LEU A 57 13.88 34.55 1.10
C LEU A 57 14.61 35.55 2.01
N ASP A 58 14.80 36.77 1.53
CA ASP A 58 15.60 37.81 2.21
C ASP A 58 14.96 38.32 3.52
N GLN A 59 13.63 38.39 3.56
CA GLN A 59 12.83 38.82 4.72
C GLN A 59 12.38 37.68 5.65
N ASP A 60 12.71 36.43 5.31
CA ASP A 60 12.27 35.27 6.12
C ASP A 60 13.09 35.20 7.43
N PRO A 61 12.43 35.18 8.61
CA PRO A 61 13.12 35.06 9.90
C PRO A 61 14.01 33.80 10.02
N TRP A 62 13.68 32.72 9.30
CA TRP A 62 14.43 31.46 9.30
C TRP A 62 15.59 31.44 8.30
N ARG A 63 15.78 32.48 7.48
CA ARG A 63 16.78 32.54 6.41
C ARG A 63 18.18 32.11 6.86
N ARG A 64 18.61 32.49 8.07
CA ARG A 64 19.93 32.14 8.63
C ARG A 64 20.18 30.63 8.77
N TYR A 65 19.12 29.82 8.77
CA TYR A 65 19.19 28.36 8.85
C TYR A 65 19.15 27.66 7.49
N TYR A 66 18.94 28.38 6.39
CA TYR A 66 19.05 27.86 5.03
C TYR A 66 20.51 27.83 4.57
N THR A 67 21.40 27.34 5.43
CA THR A 67 22.84 27.23 5.17
C THR A 67 23.22 25.78 4.98
N VAL A 68 24.21 25.53 4.12
CA VAL A 68 24.79 24.20 3.92
C VAL A 68 25.84 23.98 5.01
N PRO A 69 25.64 23.05 5.96
CA PRO A 69 26.64 22.79 6.99
C PRO A 69 27.96 22.31 6.37
N GLY A 70 29.09 22.59 7.03
CA GLY A 70 30.42 22.28 6.48
C GLY A 70 30.60 20.80 6.12
N TRP A 71 30.04 19.88 6.91
CA TRP A 71 30.08 18.43 6.63
C TRP A 71 29.27 18.04 5.37
N LEU A 72 28.14 18.70 5.12
CA LEU A 72 27.36 18.51 3.89
C LEU A 72 28.10 19.12 2.69
N GLY A 73 28.67 20.32 2.83
CA GLY A 73 29.48 20.96 1.80
C GLY A 73 30.65 20.08 1.37
N ALA A 74 31.37 19.52 2.34
CA ALA A 74 32.50 18.62 2.09
C ALA A 74 32.09 17.33 1.36
N LEU A 75 30.89 16.78 1.63
CA LEU A 75 30.37 15.64 0.86
C LEU A 75 30.08 16.01 -0.60
N ILE A 76 29.43 17.16 -0.82
CA ILE A 76 29.10 17.65 -2.16
C ILE A 76 30.38 17.91 -2.98
N GLU A 77 31.37 18.57 -2.39
CA GLU A 77 32.67 18.85 -3.02
C GLU A 77 33.43 17.58 -3.40
N LYS A 78 33.31 16.51 -2.59
CA LYS A 78 33.91 15.19 -2.86
C LYS A 78 33.10 14.34 -3.85
N GLY A 79 31.96 14.82 -4.34
CA GLY A 79 31.06 14.05 -5.21
C GLY A 79 30.34 12.90 -4.49
N ALA A 80 30.28 12.92 -3.16
CA ALA A 80 29.51 11.97 -2.35
C ALA A 80 28.05 12.44 -2.26
N LEU A 81 27.28 12.19 -3.33
CA LEU A 81 25.95 12.77 -3.56
C LEU A 81 24.78 11.87 -3.12
N GLY A 82 25.03 10.80 -2.37
CA GLY A 82 24.00 9.87 -1.90
C GLY A 82 23.93 8.58 -2.74
N GLN A 83 22.72 8.02 -2.88
CA GLN A 83 22.50 6.71 -3.50
C GLN A 83 22.96 6.66 -4.96
N LYS A 84 22.79 7.75 -5.71
CA LYS A 84 23.19 7.85 -7.12
C LYS A 84 24.71 7.70 -7.34
N THR A 85 25.52 8.02 -6.32
CA THR A 85 26.99 7.87 -6.33
C THR A 85 27.47 6.76 -5.41
N GLY A 86 26.55 6.01 -4.78
CA GLY A 86 26.85 4.92 -3.84
C GLY A 86 27.39 5.36 -2.47
N THR A 87 27.55 6.66 -2.23
CA THR A 87 28.11 7.24 -1.00
C THR A 87 27.57 8.66 -0.77
N GLY A 88 27.22 9.01 0.47
CA GLY A 88 26.58 10.28 0.87
C GLY A 88 26.60 10.47 2.39
N PHE A 89 25.46 10.62 3.05
CA PHE A 89 25.41 10.47 4.51
C PHE A 89 25.62 9.00 4.91
N TYR A 90 25.16 8.09 4.07
CA TYR A 90 25.38 6.66 4.21
C TYR A 90 26.32 6.12 3.13
N ALA A 91 27.10 5.11 3.50
CA ALA A 91 27.98 4.36 2.60
C ALA A 91 27.85 2.86 2.83
N GLY A 92 28.58 2.05 2.05
CA GLY A 92 28.64 0.60 2.24
C GLY A 92 27.28 -0.10 2.13
N LYS A 93 26.42 0.37 1.22
CA LYS A 93 25.01 -0.06 1.07
C LYS A 93 24.15 0.20 2.32
N GLY A 94 24.40 1.31 3.02
CA GLY A 94 23.67 1.73 4.22
C GLY A 94 24.17 1.09 5.51
N LYS A 95 25.32 0.40 5.48
CA LYS A 95 25.95 -0.21 6.67
C LYS A 95 26.82 0.77 7.43
N GLN A 96 27.23 1.86 6.79
CA GLN A 96 28.07 2.89 7.39
C GLN A 96 27.39 4.25 7.29
N VAL A 97 27.65 5.11 8.27
CA VAL A 97 27.12 6.47 8.36
C VAL A 97 28.25 7.46 8.65
N LEU A 98 28.16 8.65 8.08
CA LEU A 98 29.08 9.75 8.33
C LEU A 98 28.93 10.26 9.77
N ASP A 99 30.04 10.41 10.49
CA ASP A 99 30.11 11.24 11.69
C ASP A 99 30.40 12.71 11.29
N PRO A 100 29.47 13.64 11.51
CA PRO A 100 29.66 15.05 11.15
C PRO A 100 30.83 15.75 11.86
N ALA A 101 31.24 15.25 13.04
CA ALA A 101 32.31 15.86 13.82
C ALA A 101 33.70 15.51 13.26
N THR A 102 33.90 14.27 12.83
CA THR A 102 35.20 13.78 12.34
C THR A 102 35.28 13.73 10.81
N GLY A 103 34.14 13.67 10.12
CA GLY A 103 34.07 13.43 8.68
C GLY A 103 34.40 11.99 8.27
N ALA A 104 34.57 11.08 9.23
CA ALA A 104 34.82 9.67 9.00
C ALA A 104 33.49 8.87 8.95
N TYR A 105 33.53 7.71 8.31
CA TYR A 105 32.42 6.77 8.34
C TYR A 105 32.59 5.76 9.49
N GLN A 106 31.49 5.49 10.18
CA GLN A 106 31.39 4.48 11.22
C GLN A 106 30.24 3.52 10.94
N ASP A 107 30.19 2.40 11.65
CA ASP A 107 29.10 1.44 11.51
C ASP A 107 27.76 2.07 11.91
N ALA A 108 26.76 1.93 11.05
CA ALA A 108 25.41 2.40 11.29
C ALA A 108 24.61 1.38 12.10
N GLY A 109 23.61 1.85 12.85
CA GLY A 109 22.70 1.00 13.61
C GLY A 109 22.36 1.51 15.00
N ALA A 110 22.60 2.79 15.27
CA ALA A 110 22.21 3.42 16.52
C ALA A 110 20.71 3.26 16.78
N LYS A 111 20.38 3.00 18.04
CA LYS A 111 18.99 2.86 18.50
C LYS A 111 18.67 4.02 19.45
N PRO A 112 17.43 4.55 19.40
CA PRO A 112 16.95 5.49 20.39
C PRO A 112 17.10 4.93 21.80
N ASP A 113 17.30 5.82 22.77
CA ASP A 113 17.35 5.44 24.19
C ASP A 113 16.03 4.80 24.64
N GLU A 114 16.08 3.84 25.57
CA GLU A 114 14.89 3.10 26.02
C GLU A 114 13.82 4.01 26.63
N ALA A 115 14.20 5.05 27.37
CA ALA A 115 13.26 6.01 27.94
C ALA A 115 12.54 6.81 26.84
N VAL A 116 13.25 7.16 25.77
CA VAL A 116 12.67 7.88 24.63
C VAL A 116 11.79 6.97 23.79
N GLN A 117 12.17 5.71 23.61
CA GLN A 117 11.29 4.72 23.00
C GLN A 117 9.99 4.54 23.78
N ALA A 118 10.04 4.58 25.12
CA ALA A 118 8.84 4.51 25.94
C ALA A 118 7.92 5.72 25.70
N ILE A 119 8.47 6.94 25.63
CA ILE A 119 7.70 8.15 25.29
C ILE A 119 7.07 8.03 23.89
N LEU A 120 7.83 7.59 22.88
CA LEU A 120 7.34 7.44 21.50
C LEU A 120 6.19 6.43 21.37
N LYS A 121 6.11 5.44 22.27
CA LYS A 121 5.03 4.44 22.34
C LYS A 121 3.73 4.95 22.97
N ILE A 122 3.73 6.12 23.61
CA ILE A 122 2.51 6.73 24.16
C ILE A 122 1.50 6.95 23.02
N LYS A 123 0.25 6.48 23.19
CA LYS A 123 -0.77 6.58 22.13
C LYS A 123 -1.44 7.95 22.08
N ASN A 124 -1.69 8.56 23.25
CA ASN A 124 -2.27 9.88 23.35
C ASN A 124 -1.24 10.94 22.91
N PRO A 125 -1.48 11.70 21.83
CA PRO A 125 -0.51 12.69 21.37
C PRO A 125 -0.25 13.79 22.40
N ALA A 126 -1.25 14.26 23.14
CA ALA A 126 -1.07 15.31 24.15
C ALA A 126 -0.13 14.87 25.27
N GLU A 127 -0.33 13.65 25.79
CA GLU A 127 0.57 13.05 26.79
C GLU A 127 1.98 12.84 26.25
N LYS A 128 2.10 12.38 24.99
CA LYS A 128 3.40 12.17 24.33
C LYS A 128 4.19 13.47 24.24
N PHE A 129 3.57 14.54 23.75
CA PHE A 129 4.23 15.84 23.59
C PHE A 129 4.58 16.48 24.93
N ALA A 130 3.72 16.35 25.94
CA ALA A 130 4.04 16.76 27.31
C ALA A 130 5.29 16.02 27.84
N ALA A 131 5.36 14.71 27.66
CA ALA A 131 6.49 13.89 28.10
C ALA A 131 7.79 14.20 27.33
N LEU A 132 7.71 14.45 26.02
CA LEU A 132 8.87 14.87 25.22
C LEU A 132 9.44 16.20 25.73
N ARG A 133 8.56 17.19 25.96
CA ARG A 133 8.99 18.51 26.43
C ARG A 133 9.55 18.50 27.85
N ALA A 134 8.97 17.70 28.74
CA ALA A 134 9.37 17.62 30.14
C ALA A 134 10.67 16.83 30.39
N SER A 135 11.12 16.02 29.42
CA SER A 135 12.30 15.17 29.57
C SER A 135 13.59 15.94 29.29
N ASP A 136 14.56 15.90 30.20
CA ASP A 136 15.90 16.50 29.97
C ASP A 136 16.79 15.68 29.01
N HIS A 137 16.30 14.53 28.53
CA HIS A 137 17.09 13.67 27.65
C HIS A 137 17.30 14.33 26.27
N PRO A 138 18.53 14.42 25.73
CA PRO A 138 18.82 15.13 24.47
C PRO A 138 17.98 14.66 23.28
N GLN A 139 17.74 13.36 23.15
CA GLN A 139 16.89 12.82 22.06
C GLN A 139 15.41 13.23 22.19
N ALA A 140 14.89 13.37 23.41
CA ALA A 140 13.51 13.82 23.65
C ALA A 140 13.37 15.32 23.38
N GLN A 141 14.33 16.12 23.85
CA GLN A 141 14.41 17.54 23.56
C GLN A 141 14.58 17.82 22.06
N PHE A 142 15.39 17.01 21.35
CA PHE A 142 15.50 17.06 19.89
C PHE A 142 14.13 16.82 19.23
N LEU A 143 13.40 15.77 19.63
CA LEU A 143 12.08 15.47 19.08
C LEU A 143 11.05 16.59 19.34
N TRP A 144 11.06 17.18 20.55
CA TRP A 144 10.23 18.34 20.86
C TRP A 144 10.60 19.54 19.97
N ALA A 145 11.88 19.87 19.88
CA ALA A 145 12.39 21.02 19.15
C ALA A 145 12.02 20.99 17.66
N ILE A 146 12.21 19.85 16.99
CA ILE A 146 11.89 19.74 15.55
C ILE A 146 10.40 19.88 15.25
N HIS A 147 9.52 19.48 16.19
CA HIS A 147 8.07 19.65 16.02
C HIS A 147 7.68 21.09 16.31
N ARG A 148 8.11 21.63 17.46
CA ARG A 148 7.92 23.03 17.85
C ARG A 148 8.27 23.98 16.70
N ASP A 149 9.45 23.83 16.10
CA ASP A 149 9.91 24.76 15.07
C ASP A 149 9.19 24.56 13.72
N VAL A 150 8.72 23.35 13.41
CA VAL A 150 7.85 23.12 12.25
C VAL A 150 6.47 23.73 12.47
N PHE A 151 5.89 23.59 13.66
CA PHE A 151 4.60 24.19 14.02
C PHE A 151 4.68 25.72 13.98
N HIS A 152 5.73 26.27 14.56
CA HIS A 152 6.00 27.71 14.56
C HIS A 152 6.12 28.25 13.13
N TYR A 153 6.99 27.64 12.30
CA TYR A 153 7.18 28.04 10.91
C TYR A 153 5.88 27.94 10.10
N ALA A 154 5.16 26.82 10.21
CA ALA A 154 3.91 26.62 9.47
C ALA A 154 2.84 27.64 9.87
N ALA A 155 2.71 27.98 11.16
CA ALA A 155 1.73 28.97 11.59
C ALA A 155 2.04 30.39 11.11
N VAL A 156 3.31 30.80 11.18
CA VAL A 156 3.74 32.14 10.75
C VAL A 156 3.46 32.34 9.27
N LEU A 157 3.74 31.34 8.44
CA LEU A 157 3.66 31.48 6.98
C LEU A 157 2.32 31.03 6.37
N LEU A 158 1.37 30.52 7.17
CA LEU A 158 0.14 29.91 6.64
C LEU A 158 -0.60 30.82 5.64
N ALA A 159 -0.70 32.12 5.93
CA ALA A 159 -1.39 33.08 5.06
C ALA A 159 -0.69 33.32 3.71
N GLU A 160 0.60 33.02 3.61
CA GLU A 160 1.43 33.26 2.43
C GLU A 160 1.57 32.01 1.55
N ILE A 161 1.60 30.82 2.16
CA ILE A 161 1.98 29.58 1.45
C ILE A 161 0.80 28.70 1.03
N ALA A 162 -0.39 28.92 1.60
CA ALA A 162 -1.54 28.07 1.36
C ALA A 162 -2.88 28.79 1.56
N ASP A 163 -3.93 28.27 0.94
CA ASP A 163 -5.28 28.82 1.11
C ASP A 163 -5.84 28.55 2.51
N ASN A 164 -5.55 27.37 3.07
CA ASN A 164 -5.94 26.98 4.42
C ASN A 164 -5.01 25.87 4.97
N ALA A 165 -5.13 25.58 6.27
CA ALA A 165 -4.27 24.60 6.95
C ALA A 165 -4.29 23.19 6.32
N ARG A 166 -5.43 22.77 5.74
CA ARG A 166 -5.57 21.44 5.09
C ARG A 166 -4.57 21.26 3.97
N ASP A 167 -4.34 22.31 3.19
CA ASP A 167 -3.50 22.23 2.00
C ASP A 167 -2.04 22.05 2.39
N VAL A 168 -1.61 22.65 3.51
CA VAL A 168 -0.28 22.42 4.08
C VAL A 168 -0.15 20.98 4.57
N ASP A 169 -1.15 20.47 5.30
CA ASP A 169 -1.09 19.09 5.81
C ASP A 169 -1.06 18.05 4.69
N PHE A 170 -1.91 18.22 3.68
CA PHE A 170 -1.92 17.36 2.50
C PHE A 170 -0.65 17.48 1.68
N ALA A 171 -0.09 18.68 1.50
CA ALA A 171 1.21 18.83 0.84
C ALA A 171 2.31 18.04 1.57
N ILE A 172 2.30 18.02 2.90
CA ILE A 172 3.27 17.26 3.70
C ILE A 172 2.99 15.75 3.67
N ARG A 173 1.72 15.33 3.78
CA ARG A 173 1.33 13.91 3.71
C ARG A 173 1.65 13.31 2.34
N TRP A 174 1.21 13.96 1.26
CA TRP A 174 1.39 13.46 -0.10
C TRP A 174 2.81 13.66 -0.63
N GLY A 175 3.44 14.79 -0.30
CA GLY A 175 4.78 15.12 -0.81
C GLY A 175 5.91 14.42 -0.06
N PHE A 176 5.79 14.24 1.26
CA PHE A 176 6.86 13.70 2.11
C PHE A 176 6.49 12.37 2.79
N GLY A 177 5.29 11.83 2.55
CA GLY A 177 4.87 10.55 3.11
C GLY A 177 4.71 10.57 4.64
N TRP A 178 4.29 11.69 5.21
CA TRP A 178 3.93 11.77 6.63
C TRP A 178 2.53 11.18 6.84
N SER A 179 2.28 10.56 7.99
CA SER A 179 0.96 10.05 8.34
C SER A 179 -0.04 11.16 8.69
N GLN A 180 0.45 12.28 9.18
CA GLN A 180 -0.32 13.48 9.53
C GLN A 180 0.51 14.71 9.20
N GLY A 181 -0.14 15.80 8.78
CA GLY A 181 0.52 17.07 8.56
C GLY A 181 0.84 17.83 9.85
N PRO A 182 1.61 18.93 9.77
CA PRO A 182 2.02 19.71 10.94
C PRO A 182 0.85 20.26 11.77
N PHE A 183 -0.22 20.74 11.15
CA PHE A 183 -1.38 21.29 11.87
C PHE A 183 -2.22 20.17 12.51
N GLU A 184 -2.36 19.03 11.84
CA GLU A 184 -2.99 17.84 12.42
C GLU A 184 -2.26 17.35 13.68
N ILE A 185 -0.93 17.21 13.60
CA ILE A 185 -0.12 16.75 14.75
C ILE A 185 -0.25 17.74 15.90
N TRP A 186 -0.14 19.04 15.64
CA TRP A 186 -0.28 20.07 16.67
C TRP A 186 -1.68 20.04 17.29
N GLN A 187 -2.74 20.03 16.48
CA GLN A 187 -4.10 19.97 16.99
C GLN A 187 -4.33 18.73 17.87
N ALA A 188 -3.88 17.56 17.43
CA ALA A 188 -4.01 16.30 18.17
C ALA A 188 -3.21 16.31 19.49
N ALA A 189 -2.09 17.04 19.55
CA ALA A 189 -1.28 17.22 20.74
C ALA A 189 -1.84 18.24 21.74
N GLY A 190 -2.92 18.95 21.41
CA GLY A 190 -3.52 19.99 22.22
C GLY A 190 -3.13 21.39 21.75
N TRP A 191 -3.93 21.94 20.84
CA TRP A 191 -3.68 23.21 20.14
C TRP A 191 -3.20 24.35 21.05
N LYS A 192 -4.02 24.76 22.03
CA LYS A 192 -3.73 25.88 22.93
C LYS A 192 -2.52 25.63 23.83
N GLN A 193 -2.38 24.42 24.36
CA GLN A 193 -1.29 24.09 25.28
C GLN A 193 0.07 24.10 24.55
N VAL A 194 0.12 23.52 23.36
CA VAL A 194 1.33 23.54 22.53
C VAL A 194 1.64 24.95 22.05
N ALA A 195 0.64 25.78 21.73
CA ALA A 195 0.83 27.19 21.41
C ALA A 195 1.51 27.96 22.57
N ALA A 196 1.05 27.72 23.81
CA ALA A 196 1.67 28.31 25.01
C ALA A 196 3.12 27.86 25.16
N TRP A 197 3.41 26.56 24.99
CA TRP A 197 4.78 26.04 25.05
C TRP A 197 5.70 26.60 23.96
N ILE A 198 5.19 26.80 22.73
CA ILE A 198 5.96 27.45 21.66
C ILE A 198 6.31 28.89 22.07
N LYS A 199 5.36 29.66 22.62
CA LYS A 199 5.63 31.04 23.10
C LYS A 199 6.65 31.09 24.23
N GLU A 200 6.54 30.18 25.20
CA GLU A 200 7.53 30.03 26.28
C GLU A 200 8.93 29.74 25.72
N ASP A 201 9.04 28.82 24.76
CA ASP A 201 10.31 28.46 24.15
C ASP A 201 10.87 29.58 23.26
N ILE A 202 10.03 30.37 22.59
CA ILE A 202 10.45 31.59 21.88
C ILE A 202 11.03 32.61 22.88
N ALA A 203 10.30 32.91 23.95
CA ALA A 203 10.74 33.85 24.99
C ALA A 203 12.03 33.38 25.70
N ALA A 204 12.21 32.07 25.84
CA ALA A 204 13.43 31.48 26.40
C ALA A 204 14.59 31.35 25.40
N GLY A 205 14.43 31.78 24.14
CA GLY A 205 15.46 31.67 23.11
C GLY A 205 15.77 30.24 22.66
N LYS A 206 14.86 29.30 22.91
CA LYS A 206 15.00 27.88 22.53
C LYS A 206 14.51 27.59 21.11
N ALA A 207 13.60 28.43 20.59
CA ALA A 207 13.12 28.35 19.21
C ALA A 207 14.19 28.82 18.21
N MET A 208 14.08 28.39 16.95
CA MET A 208 15.01 28.84 15.91
C MET A 208 14.92 30.35 15.64
N THR A 209 13.78 30.98 15.84
CA THR A 209 13.61 32.43 15.64
C THR A 209 12.86 33.04 16.82
N ASP A 210 13.01 34.35 16.98
CA ASP A 210 12.25 35.17 17.93
C ASP A 210 10.96 35.75 17.33
N ALA A 211 10.63 35.35 16.09
CA ALA A 211 9.36 35.71 15.46
C ALA A 211 8.20 35.28 16.37
N PRO A 212 7.20 36.14 16.62
CA PRO A 212 6.08 35.76 17.46
C PRO A 212 5.14 34.82 16.71
N LEU A 213 4.48 33.91 17.44
CA LEU A 213 3.32 33.20 16.89
C LEU A 213 2.24 34.22 16.48
N PRO A 214 1.60 34.05 15.32
CA PRO A 214 0.56 34.98 14.87
C PRO A 214 -0.67 34.98 15.80
N ALA A 215 -1.34 36.13 15.90
CA ALA A 215 -2.49 36.31 16.78
C ALA A 215 -3.64 35.34 16.49
N TRP A 216 -3.81 34.90 15.24
CA TRP A 216 -4.87 33.95 14.86
C TRP A 216 -4.78 32.62 15.61
N VAL A 217 -3.58 32.18 16.00
CA VAL A 217 -3.37 30.92 16.73
C VAL A 217 -4.14 30.94 18.06
N ASP A 218 -4.19 32.10 18.72
CA ASP A 218 -4.94 32.28 19.96
C ASP A 218 -6.43 32.47 19.76
N GLN A 219 -6.86 32.85 18.55
CA GLN A 219 -8.26 33.15 18.23
C GLN A 219 -9.08 31.92 17.88
N ILE A 220 -8.42 30.79 17.59
CA ILE A 220 -9.09 29.54 17.17
C ILE A 220 -8.83 28.39 18.14
N ASP A 221 -9.75 27.43 18.21
CA ASP A 221 -9.59 26.23 19.05
C ASP A 221 -8.79 25.11 18.37
N GLY A 222 -8.66 25.19 17.05
CA GLY A 222 -7.86 24.27 16.25
C GLY A 222 -7.99 24.59 14.76
N PRO A 223 -6.97 24.27 13.96
CA PRO A 223 -6.93 24.56 12.52
C PRO A 223 -7.96 23.77 11.71
N HIS A 224 -8.47 22.66 12.22
CA HIS A 224 -9.49 21.85 11.56
C HIS A 224 -10.71 21.67 12.45
N GLN A 225 -11.88 21.86 11.86
CA GLN A 225 -13.19 21.72 12.49
C GLN A 225 -14.13 20.95 11.56
N PRO A 226 -15.28 20.42 12.04
CA PRO A 226 -16.22 19.70 11.20
C PRO A 226 -16.67 20.47 9.95
N GLN A 227 -16.75 21.80 10.03
CA GLN A 227 -17.11 22.68 8.91
C GLN A 227 -15.99 22.94 7.90
N GLY A 228 -14.72 22.71 8.25
CA GLY A 228 -13.60 23.06 7.39
C GLY A 228 -12.27 23.31 8.09
N SER A 229 -11.31 23.84 7.33
CA SER A 229 -9.96 24.15 7.81
C SER A 229 -9.71 25.65 7.78
N TYR A 230 -8.97 26.17 8.77
CA TYR A 230 -8.75 27.59 8.95
C TYR A 230 -7.85 28.18 7.85
N SER A 231 -8.27 29.31 7.31
CA SER A 231 -7.50 30.17 6.39
C SER A 231 -7.00 31.39 7.15
N ALA A 232 -5.69 31.51 7.32
CA ALA A 232 -5.10 32.67 7.98
C ALA A 232 -5.22 33.96 7.15
N ALA A 233 -5.23 33.85 5.81
CA ALA A 233 -5.39 34.99 4.91
C ALA A 233 -6.79 35.61 4.98
N GLU A 234 -7.83 34.79 5.11
CA GLU A 234 -9.23 35.25 5.16
C GLU A 234 -9.81 35.32 6.58
N ASN A 235 -9.07 34.85 7.59
CA ASN A 235 -9.52 34.71 8.98
C ASN A 235 -10.85 33.96 9.10
N ALA A 236 -10.99 32.83 8.40
CA ALA A 236 -12.21 32.05 8.35
C ALA A 236 -11.95 30.56 8.12
N TYR A 237 -12.89 29.69 8.54
CA TYR A 237 -12.85 28.27 8.20
C TYR A 237 -13.40 28.03 6.79
N LYS A 238 -12.61 27.38 5.95
CA LYS A 238 -12.96 27.01 4.58
C LYS A 238 -13.40 25.55 4.48
N SER A 239 -14.59 25.35 3.92
CA SER A 239 -15.06 24.03 3.51
C SER A 239 -14.17 23.45 2.41
N ARG A 240 -14.34 22.17 2.09
CA ARG A 240 -13.64 21.55 0.95
C ARG A 240 -13.97 22.28 -0.36
N SER A 241 -12.99 22.27 -1.26
CA SER A 241 -13.16 22.77 -2.62
C SER A 241 -14.25 22.02 -3.36
N LYS A 242 -15.06 22.75 -4.13
CA LYS A 242 -16.18 22.23 -4.92
C LYS A 242 -15.83 22.00 -6.39
N LEU A 243 -14.55 22.08 -6.76
CA LEU A 243 -14.11 21.85 -8.13
C LEU A 243 -14.56 20.48 -8.64
N PRO A 244 -14.85 20.32 -9.95
CA PRO A 244 -15.35 19.06 -10.50
C PRO A 244 -14.49 17.83 -10.18
N VAL A 245 -13.17 17.98 -10.09
CA VAL A 245 -12.25 16.88 -9.74
C VAL A 245 -12.53 16.29 -8.35
N TYR A 246 -12.90 17.11 -7.37
CA TYR A 246 -13.20 16.64 -6.01
C TYR A 246 -14.57 15.97 -5.90
N GLN A 247 -15.50 16.28 -6.80
CA GLN A 247 -16.82 15.63 -6.84
C GLN A 247 -16.71 14.15 -7.26
N ARG A 248 -15.62 13.78 -7.94
CA ARG A 248 -15.31 12.39 -8.30
C ARG A 248 -14.70 11.59 -7.15
N GLN A 249 -14.32 12.25 -6.05
CA GLN A 249 -13.76 11.63 -4.87
C GLN A 249 -14.86 11.49 -3.84
N LEU A 250 -15.66 10.42 -3.93
CA LEU A 250 -16.84 10.23 -3.06
C LEU A 250 -16.48 10.20 -1.57
N TYR A 251 -15.30 9.66 -1.26
CA TYR A 251 -14.73 9.59 0.09
C TYR A 251 -13.27 10.07 0.03
N PRO A 252 -13.06 11.39 0.00
CA PRO A 252 -11.71 11.95 -0.09
C PRO A 252 -10.97 11.74 1.23
N GLU A 253 -9.64 11.79 1.20
CA GLU A 253 -8.83 11.74 2.42
C GLU A 253 -9.22 12.85 3.39
N GLN A 254 -9.27 12.54 4.70
CA GLN A 254 -9.68 13.45 5.77
C GLN A 254 -8.49 13.90 6.62
N VAL A 255 -8.58 15.11 7.15
CA VAL A 255 -7.70 15.60 8.23
C VAL A 255 -8.34 15.40 9.61
N VAL A 256 -7.51 15.40 10.65
CA VAL A 256 -7.97 15.38 12.05
C VAL A 256 -9.02 16.47 12.28
N GLY A 257 -10.15 16.13 12.91
CA GLY A 257 -11.23 17.08 13.24
C GLY A 257 -12.33 17.23 12.20
N GLU A 258 -12.15 16.70 10.98
CA GLU A 258 -13.26 16.61 10.03
C GLU A 258 -14.29 15.55 10.45
N ALA A 259 -15.56 15.76 10.06
CA ALA A 259 -16.62 14.80 10.35
C ALA A 259 -16.37 13.47 9.61
N PRO A 260 -16.43 12.31 10.27
CA PRO A 260 -16.11 11.03 9.65
C PRO A 260 -17.05 10.71 8.49
N HIS A 261 -16.50 10.02 7.48
CA HIS A 261 -17.30 9.53 6.35
C HIS A 261 -18.46 8.66 6.79
N ARG A 262 -19.64 8.89 6.19
CA ARG A 262 -20.80 8.01 6.33
C ARG A 262 -20.94 7.16 5.08
N TYR A 263 -20.50 5.91 5.18
CA TYR A 263 -20.51 4.95 4.08
C TYR A 263 -21.89 4.30 3.89
N GLY A 264 -22.82 5.05 3.28
CA GLY A 264 -24.14 4.58 2.84
C GLY A 264 -24.96 3.77 3.86
N GLU A 265 -26.05 3.17 3.37
CA GLU A 265 -26.92 2.29 4.16
C GLU A 265 -26.43 0.83 4.04
N THR A 266 -26.28 0.15 5.19
CA THR A 266 -25.98 -1.29 5.21
C THR A 266 -27.18 -2.09 4.72
N VAL A 267 -26.96 -2.94 3.72
CA VAL A 267 -27.96 -3.84 3.14
C VAL A 267 -27.82 -5.24 3.71
N PHE A 268 -26.58 -5.68 3.90
CA PHE A 268 -26.22 -6.96 4.51
C PHE A 268 -24.85 -6.84 5.17
N GLU A 269 -24.65 -7.53 6.28
CA GLU A 269 -23.37 -7.56 6.98
C GLU A 269 -23.19 -8.84 7.78
N ASN A 270 -22.01 -9.43 7.69
CA ASN A 270 -21.55 -10.49 8.60
C ASN A 270 -20.20 -10.10 9.22
N SER A 271 -19.50 -11.06 9.83
CA SER A 271 -18.16 -10.84 10.40
C SER A 271 -17.09 -10.51 9.35
N GLY A 272 -17.23 -11.05 8.13
CA GLY A 272 -16.22 -10.96 7.07
C GLY A 272 -16.44 -9.84 6.06
N ALA A 273 -17.69 -9.46 5.77
CA ALA A 273 -18.03 -8.54 4.69
C ALA A 273 -19.25 -7.66 5.02
N ARG A 274 -19.34 -6.52 4.32
CA ARG A 274 -20.45 -5.57 4.39
C ARG A 274 -20.87 -5.17 2.97
N LEU A 275 -22.13 -5.40 2.65
CA LEU A 275 -22.81 -4.88 1.47
C LEU A 275 -23.59 -3.62 1.85
N TRP A 276 -23.39 -2.53 1.13
CA TRP A 276 -24.06 -1.26 1.39
C TRP A 276 -24.38 -0.50 0.09
N THR A 277 -25.22 0.52 0.17
CA THR A 277 -25.61 1.34 -0.99
C THR A 277 -25.74 2.83 -0.64
N THR A 278 -25.65 3.70 -1.64
CA THR A 278 -25.96 5.13 -1.54
C THR A 278 -27.32 5.49 -2.16
N GLY A 279 -28.13 4.49 -2.52
CA GLY A 279 -29.46 4.69 -3.12
C GLY A 279 -29.45 4.91 -4.64
N ASP A 280 -28.33 4.72 -5.31
CA ASP A 280 -28.15 4.90 -6.76
C ASP A 280 -28.27 3.59 -7.56
N GLY A 281 -28.93 2.58 -6.98
CA GLY A 281 -29.16 1.29 -7.61
C GLY A 281 -27.94 0.38 -7.71
N ILE A 282 -26.80 0.74 -7.12
CA ILE A 282 -25.56 -0.04 -7.15
C ILE A 282 -25.19 -0.47 -5.72
N GLY A 283 -24.87 -1.75 -5.56
CA GLY A 283 -24.33 -2.31 -4.32
C GLY A 283 -22.81 -2.10 -4.23
N VAL A 284 -22.29 -1.90 -3.03
CA VAL A 284 -20.86 -1.85 -2.74
C VAL A 284 -20.53 -2.87 -1.66
N LEU A 285 -19.62 -3.80 -1.98
CA LEU A 285 -19.16 -4.86 -1.09
C LEU A 285 -17.73 -4.58 -0.63
N GLY A 286 -17.54 -4.46 0.69
CA GLY A 286 -16.23 -4.34 1.32
C GLY A 286 -15.95 -5.47 2.31
N PHE A 287 -14.67 -5.75 2.57
CA PHE A 287 -14.21 -6.79 3.49
C PHE A 287 -13.81 -6.16 4.83
N LYS A 288 -14.01 -6.91 5.92
CA LYS A 288 -13.78 -6.43 7.29
C LYS A 288 -12.51 -7.01 7.91
N SER A 289 -11.95 -8.04 7.30
CA SER A 289 -10.71 -8.66 7.76
C SER A 289 -9.53 -7.70 7.60
N ARG A 290 -8.56 -7.79 8.51
CA ARG A 290 -7.32 -6.99 8.43
C ARG A 290 -6.59 -7.28 7.12
N LEU A 291 -6.16 -6.23 6.41
CA LEU A 291 -5.58 -6.32 5.06
C LEU A 291 -6.50 -7.00 4.03
N HIS A 292 -7.81 -7.08 4.33
CA HIS A 292 -8.84 -7.63 3.47
C HIS A 292 -8.52 -9.06 3.00
N VAL A 293 -7.92 -9.89 3.88
CA VAL A 293 -7.67 -11.31 3.61
C VAL A 293 -8.97 -12.11 3.48
N ILE A 294 -9.00 -13.05 2.56
CA ILE A 294 -10.21 -13.79 2.19
C ILE A 294 -10.23 -15.10 2.98
N GLY A 295 -11.11 -15.17 3.98
CA GLY A 295 -11.43 -16.37 4.74
C GLY A 295 -12.90 -16.79 4.57
N ASP A 296 -13.34 -17.82 5.27
CA ASP A 296 -14.69 -18.39 5.09
C ASP A 296 -15.81 -17.35 5.26
N ASP A 297 -15.72 -16.47 6.25
CA ASP A 297 -16.71 -15.42 6.49
C ASP A 297 -16.80 -14.42 5.33
N VAL A 298 -15.69 -14.15 4.66
CA VAL A 298 -15.66 -13.29 3.46
C VAL A 298 -16.31 -14.02 2.30
N LEU A 299 -16.00 -15.31 2.11
CA LEU A 299 -16.60 -16.13 1.06
C LEU A 299 -18.13 -16.21 1.22
N ASP A 300 -18.61 -16.50 2.44
CA ASP A 300 -20.05 -16.48 2.76
C ASP A 300 -20.66 -15.11 2.52
N GLY A 301 -19.95 -14.06 2.93
CA GLY A 301 -20.41 -12.69 2.75
C GLY A 301 -20.54 -12.30 1.28
N VAL A 302 -19.61 -12.73 0.43
CA VAL A 302 -19.65 -12.48 -1.03
C VAL A 302 -20.81 -13.23 -1.67
N LEU A 303 -20.98 -14.52 -1.37
CA LEU A 303 -22.05 -15.35 -1.94
C LEU A 303 -23.43 -14.80 -1.58
N GLU A 304 -23.68 -14.46 -0.31
CA GLU A 304 -24.96 -13.88 0.10
C GLU A 304 -25.15 -12.47 -0.48
N SER A 305 -24.08 -11.66 -0.58
CA SER A 305 -24.14 -10.34 -1.19
C SER A 305 -24.50 -10.39 -2.67
N LEU A 306 -23.97 -11.35 -3.43
CA LEU A 306 -24.33 -11.55 -4.84
C LEU A 306 -25.81 -11.91 -4.99
N LYS A 307 -26.30 -12.86 -4.20
CA LYS A 307 -27.72 -13.27 -4.20
C LYS A 307 -28.66 -12.09 -3.91
N ILE A 308 -28.31 -11.26 -2.92
CA ILE A 308 -29.09 -10.05 -2.61
C ILE A 308 -28.98 -9.03 -3.73
N ALA A 309 -27.78 -8.82 -4.27
CA ALA A 309 -27.53 -7.80 -5.28
C ALA A 309 -28.24 -8.11 -6.60
N GLU A 310 -28.26 -9.37 -7.05
CA GLU A 310 -28.99 -9.79 -8.25
C GLU A 310 -30.50 -9.51 -8.18
N GLN A 311 -31.06 -9.39 -6.97
CA GLN A 311 -32.48 -9.10 -6.75
C GLN A 311 -32.77 -7.60 -6.57
N ARG A 312 -31.78 -6.81 -6.16
CA ARG A 312 -31.99 -5.44 -5.64
C ARG A 312 -31.23 -4.34 -6.37
N PHE A 313 -30.18 -4.69 -7.11
CA PHE A 313 -29.25 -3.71 -7.70
C PHE A 313 -29.00 -4.00 -9.17
N ASP A 314 -28.63 -2.94 -9.90
CA ASP A 314 -28.23 -3.00 -11.30
C ASP A 314 -26.82 -3.58 -11.48
N GLY A 315 -26.05 -3.72 -10.38
CA GLY A 315 -24.69 -4.19 -10.37
C GLY A 315 -24.01 -4.05 -9.01
N LEU A 316 -22.80 -4.59 -8.92
CA LEU A 316 -22.02 -4.67 -7.69
C LEU A 316 -20.60 -4.12 -7.90
N VAL A 317 -20.12 -3.32 -6.96
CA VAL A 317 -18.70 -2.95 -6.87
C VAL A 317 -18.06 -3.67 -5.68
N ILE A 318 -16.94 -4.34 -5.89
CA ILE A 318 -16.07 -4.81 -4.80
C ILE A 318 -15.01 -3.74 -4.55
N TRP A 319 -15.05 -3.11 -3.38
CA TRP A 319 -14.19 -1.98 -3.05
C TRP A 319 -13.91 -1.91 -1.55
N GLN A 320 -12.69 -1.52 -1.20
CA GLN A 320 -12.27 -1.33 0.20
C GLN A 320 -12.16 0.16 0.52
N THR A 321 -12.50 0.52 1.75
CA THR A 321 -12.41 1.92 2.23
C THR A 321 -10.98 2.43 2.32
N GLU A 322 -10.01 1.51 2.42
CA GLU A 322 -8.59 1.79 2.46
C GLU A 322 -7.80 0.71 1.70
N ALA A 323 -6.59 1.05 1.26
CA ALA A 323 -5.68 0.05 0.70
C ALA A 323 -5.21 -0.93 1.78
N PRO A 324 -4.89 -2.20 1.43
CA PRO A 324 -4.88 -2.78 0.09
C PRO A 324 -6.27 -3.26 -0.39
N PHE A 325 -6.43 -3.66 -1.66
CA PHE A 325 -7.64 -4.36 -2.11
C PHE A 325 -7.81 -5.71 -1.40
N SER A 326 -6.77 -6.54 -1.40
CA SER A 326 -6.69 -7.79 -0.64
C SER A 326 -5.26 -8.35 -0.63
N ALA A 327 -4.80 -8.81 0.53
CA ALA A 327 -3.54 -9.55 0.68
C ALA A 327 -3.65 -11.05 0.33
N GLY A 328 -4.83 -11.52 -0.14
CA GLY A 328 -5.05 -12.90 -0.57
C GLY A 328 -5.76 -13.76 0.46
N ALA A 329 -5.67 -15.09 0.29
CA ALA A 329 -6.34 -16.05 1.16
C ALA A 329 -5.83 -15.97 2.61
N ASN A 330 -6.72 -16.22 3.57
CA ASN A 330 -6.41 -16.15 4.99
C ASN A 330 -5.62 -17.39 5.46
N LEU A 331 -4.29 -17.32 5.34
CA LEU A 331 -3.38 -18.39 5.78
C LEU A 331 -3.51 -18.70 7.29
N ALA A 332 -3.80 -17.70 8.12
CA ALA A 332 -3.97 -17.91 9.56
C ALA A 332 -5.21 -18.77 9.88
N GLN A 333 -6.23 -18.75 9.02
CA GLN A 333 -7.38 -19.66 9.11
C GLN A 333 -7.07 -21.05 8.54
N ALA A 334 -6.33 -21.12 7.43
CA ALA A 334 -6.03 -22.38 6.76
C ALA A 334 -5.04 -23.28 7.51
N VAL A 335 -4.06 -22.68 8.20
CA VAL A 335 -2.93 -23.42 8.82
C VAL A 335 -3.35 -24.42 9.88
N PRO A 336 -4.19 -24.07 10.87
CA PRO A 336 -4.62 -25.03 11.89
C PRO A 336 -5.26 -26.27 11.29
N VAL A 337 -6.05 -26.12 10.22
CA VAL A 337 -6.73 -27.21 9.51
C VAL A 337 -5.71 -28.14 8.83
N VAL A 338 -4.73 -27.56 8.12
CA VAL A 338 -3.66 -28.32 7.45
C VAL A 338 -2.78 -29.06 8.46
N LEU A 339 -2.39 -28.41 9.56
CA LEU A 339 -1.54 -29.01 10.60
C LEU A 339 -2.27 -30.10 11.41
N ALA A 340 -3.59 -29.99 11.55
CA ALA A 340 -4.42 -31.04 12.13
C ALA A 340 -4.63 -32.25 11.20
N GLY A 341 -4.17 -32.15 9.94
CA GLY A 341 -4.37 -33.20 8.93
C GLY A 341 -5.79 -33.29 8.39
N ASP A 342 -6.64 -32.30 8.66
CA ASP A 342 -8.03 -32.25 8.19
C ASP A 342 -8.11 -31.73 6.74
N PHE A 343 -7.60 -32.54 5.82
CA PHE A 343 -7.55 -32.19 4.41
C PHE A 343 -8.92 -32.18 3.73
N VAL A 344 -9.95 -32.78 4.35
CA VAL A 344 -11.32 -32.75 3.85
C VAL A 344 -11.90 -31.34 4.05
N THR A 345 -11.79 -30.79 5.26
CA THR A 345 -12.22 -29.41 5.52
C THR A 345 -11.41 -28.42 4.67
N PHE A 346 -10.10 -28.62 4.54
CA PHE A 346 -9.25 -27.77 3.70
C PHE A 346 -9.69 -27.80 2.22
N GLU A 347 -9.95 -28.98 1.66
CA GLU A 347 -10.44 -29.12 0.29
C GLU A 347 -11.81 -28.45 0.10
N ASN A 348 -12.71 -28.57 1.08
CA ASN A 348 -14.02 -27.91 1.06
C ASN A 348 -13.88 -26.38 1.05
N SER A 349 -12.96 -25.80 1.83
CA SER A 349 -12.68 -24.36 1.79
C SER A 349 -12.16 -23.90 0.42
N VAL A 350 -11.30 -24.70 -0.23
CA VAL A 350 -10.83 -24.40 -1.60
C VAL A 350 -11.98 -24.50 -2.60
N ALA A 351 -12.82 -25.52 -2.50
CA ALA A 351 -14.00 -25.66 -3.36
C ALA A 351 -14.97 -24.48 -3.19
N LYS A 352 -15.20 -24.02 -1.97
CA LYS A 352 -16.02 -22.82 -1.67
C LYS A 352 -15.40 -21.56 -2.26
N PHE A 353 -14.07 -21.43 -2.22
CA PHE A 353 -13.37 -20.32 -2.86
C PHE A 353 -13.62 -20.32 -4.39
N GLN A 354 -13.46 -21.47 -5.04
CA GLN A 354 -13.73 -21.64 -6.48
C GLN A 354 -15.20 -21.40 -6.83
N GLN A 355 -16.13 -21.83 -5.97
CA GLN A 355 -17.55 -21.51 -6.12
C GLN A 355 -17.78 -20.01 -6.06
N THR A 356 -17.12 -19.31 -5.15
CA THR A 356 -17.25 -17.86 -4.98
C THR A 356 -16.70 -17.10 -6.18
N THR A 357 -15.52 -17.44 -6.69
CA THR A 357 -14.97 -16.81 -7.89
C THR A 357 -15.79 -17.11 -9.15
N SER A 358 -16.34 -18.32 -9.25
CA SER A 358 -17.28 -18.66 -10.33
C SER A 358 -18.57 -17.85 -10.21
N ALA A 359 -19.13 -17.68 -9.00
CA ALA A 359 -20.32 -16.87 -8.77
C ALA A 359 -20.09 -15.39 -9.14
N LEU A 360 -18.90 -14.85 -8.88
CA LEU A 360 -18.53 -13.49 -9.33
C LEU A 360 -18.58 -13.36 -10.86
N ARG A 361 -18.02 -14.34 -11.58
CA ARG A 361 -17.96 -14.33 -13.05
C ARG A 361 -19.32 -14.50 -13.72
N TYR A 362 -20.21 -15.28 -13.10
CA TYR A 362 -21.48 -15.70 -13.68
C TYR A 362 -22.70 -15.02 -13.06
N ALA A 363 -22.49 -13.96 -12.26
CA ALA A 363 -23.57 -13.18 -11.69
C ALA A 363 -24.49 -12.61 -12.79
N ALA A 364 -25.79 -12.55 -12.53
CA ALA A 364 -26.79 -11.99 -13.46
C ALA A 364 -26.66 -10.46 -13.63
N ILE A 365 -25.83 -9.83 -12.82
CA ILE A 365 -25.53 -8.40 -12.79
C ILE A 365 -24.02 -8.17 -12.99
N PRO A 366 -23.60 -7.02 -13.55
CA PRO A 366 -22.18 -6.72 -13.68
C PRO A 366 -21.50 -6.55 -12.32
N VAL A 367 -20.36 -7.22 -12.16
CA VAL A 367 -19.48 -7.10 -10.99
C VAL A 367 -18.19 -6.40 -11.38
N VAL A 368 -17.90 -5.27 -10.71
CA VAL A 368 -16.69 -4.47 -10.96
C VAL A 368 -15.78 -4.45 -9.74
N GLY A 369 -14.53 -4.90 -9.90
CA GLY A 369 -13.51 -4.77 -8.87
C GLY A 369 -12.86 -3.39 -8.89
N ALA A 370 -12.73 -2.73 -7.75
CA ALA A 370 -12.06 -1.44 -7.61
C ALA A 370 -10.84 -1.57 -6.68
N ALA A 371 -9.64 -1.58 -7.27
CA ALA A 371 -8.41 -1.98 -6.58
C ALA A 371 -7.41 -0.84 -6.38
N GLN A 372 -6.82 -0.79 -5.19
CA GLN A 372 -5.66 0.03 -4.84
C GLN A 372 -4.68 -0.80 -4.02
N GLY A 373 -3.37 -0.52 -4.16
CA GLY A 373 -2.35 -1.19 -3.37
C GLY A 373 -2.29 -2.67 -3.74
N LEU A 374 -2.23 -3.55 -2.74
CA LEU A 374 -2.06 -4.98 -2.99
C LEU A 374 -3.37 -5.66 -3.43
N ALA A 375 -3.30 -6.47 -4.49
CA ALA A 375 -4.31 -7.46 -4.85
C ALA A 375 -3.60 -8.78 -5.16
N LEU A 376 -3.32 -9.56 -4.11
CA LEU A 376 -2.42 -10.72 -4.18
C LEU A 376 -3.17 -12.03 -4.04
N GLY A 377 -2.68 -13.07 -4.72
CA GLY A 377 -3.23 -14.43 -4.68
C GLY A 377 -4.74 -14.45 -4.90
N GLY A 378 -5.50 -14.98 -3.94
CA GLY A 378 -6.98 -14.94 -3.97
C GLY A 378 -7.61 -13.57 -4.26
N GLY A 379 -6.97 -12.46 -3.87
CA GLY A 379 -7.41 -11.12 -4.23
C GLY A 379 -7.23 -10.80 -5.72
N CYS A 380 -6.12 -11.25 -6.31
CA CYS A 380 -5.92 -11.23 -7.76
C CYS A 380 -6.97 -12.12 -8.45
N GLU A 381 -7.23 -13.32 -7.93
CA GLU A 381 -8.23 -14.23 -8.51
C GLU A 381 -9.65 -13.63 -8.49
N PHE A 382 -10.03 -12.92 -7.43
CA PHE A 382 -11.29 -12.16 -7.40
C PHE A 382 -11.35 -11.10 -8.50
N LEU A 383 -10.28 -10.31 -8.68
CA LEU A 383 -10.22 -9.31 -9.76
C LEU A 383 -10.29 -9.97 -11.14
N MET A 384 -9.58 -11.08 -11.33
CA MET A 384 -9.59 -11.83 -12.59
C MET A 384 -11.01 -12.28 -12.93
N HIS A 385 -11.84 -12.62 -11.94
CA HIS A 385 -13.24 -13.07 -12.12
C HIS A 385 -14.28 -11.94 -12.20
N CYS A 386 -13.91 -10.68 -11.99
CA CYS A 386 -14.82 -9.54 -12.20
C CYS A 386 -15.05 -9.25 -13.70
N ASP A 387 -16.19 -8.66 -14.05
CA ASP A 387 -16.51 -8.25 -15.44
C ASP A 387 -15.68 -7.07 -15.92
N ARG A 388 -15.32 -6.18 -14.98
CA ARG A 388 -14.37 -5.09 -15.19
C ARG A 388 -13.56 -4.86 -13.92
N VAL A 389 -12.33 -4.38 -14.08
CA VAL A 389 -11.54 -3.83 -12.99
C VAL A 389 -11.28 -2.34 -13.23
N VAL A 390 -11.38 -1.54 -12.18
CA VAL A 390 -10.84 -0.19 -12.09
C VAL A 390 -9.71 -0.22 -11.08
N ALA A 391 -8.47 0.01 -11.53
CA ALA A 391 -7.29 -0.07 -10.70
C ALA A 391 -6.63 1.31 -10.57
N ALA A 392 -6.18 1.66 -9.36
CA ALA A 392 -5.27 2.78 -9.17
C ALA A 392 -3.92 2.45 -9.83
N LEU A 393 -3.21 3.45 -10.34
CA LEU A 393 -1.94 3.28 -11.05
C LEU A 393 -0.93 2.44 -10.24
N GLU A 394 -0.85 2.71 -8.93
CA GLU A 394 0.02 2.01 -7.97
C GLU A 394 -0.67 0.76 -7.35
N SER A 395 -1.34 -0.03 -8.19
CA SER A 395 -1.87 -1.34 -7.78
C SER A 395 -0.86 -2.43 -8.09
N TYR A 396 -0.54 -3.24 -7.08
CA TYR A 396 0.37 -4.37 -7.14
C TYR A 396 -0.43 -5.66 -7.17
N VAL A 397 -0.59 -6.22 -8.36
CA VAL A 397 -1.44 -7.37 -8.63
C VAL A 397 -0.58 -8.57 -8.99
N GLY A 398 -0.84 -9.73 -8.40
CA GLY A 398 -0.09 -10.94 -8.72
C GLY A 398 -0.56 -12.19 -7.99
N LEU A 399 -0.21 -13.34 -8.56
CA LEU A 399 -0.43 -14.66 -7.96
C LEU A 399 0.85 -15.08 -7.23
N VAL A 400 0.78 -15.20 -5.91
CA VAL A 400 1.95 -15.30 -5.00
C VAL A 400 2.03 -16.63 -4.26
N GLU A 401 1.14 -17.57 -4.58
CA GLU A 401 0.94 -18.83 -3.86
C GLU A 401 2.21 -19.70 -3.80
N VAL A 402 3.06 -19.64 -4.83
CA VAL A 402 4.36 -20.35 -4.84
C VAL A 402 5.26 -19.92 -3.68
N GLY A 403 5.15 -18.65 -3.24
CA GLY A 403 5.89 -18.12 -2.10
C GLY A 403 5.54 -18.80 -0.77
N VAL A 404 4.38 -19.47 -0.69
CA VAL A 404 3.95 -20.28 0.46
C VAL A 404 3.87 -21.77 0.14
N GLY A 405 4.44 -22.21 -0.98
CA GLY A 405 4.47 -23.62 -1.36
C GLY A 405 3.16 -24.15 -1.92
N LEU A 406 2.33 -23.28 -2.49
CA LEU A 406 1.02 -23.63 -3.07
C LEU A 406 0.95 -23.13 -4.53
N ILE A 407 -0.17 -23.40 -5.20
CA ILE A 407 -0.47 -22.86 -6.54
C ILE A 407 -1.73 -21.98 -6.48
N PRO A 408 -1.98 -21.12 -7.46
CA PRO A 408 -3.27 -20.44 -7.59
C PRO A 408 -4.39 -21.46 -7.78
N ALA A 409 -5.41 -21.43 -6.92
CA ALA A 409 -6.46 -22.45 -6.89
C ALA A 409 -7.88 -21.92 -6.71
N GLY A 410 -8.05 -20.59 -6.75
CA GLY A 410 -9.36 -19.93 -6.87
C GLY A 410 -9.78 -19.71 -8.33
N GLY A 411 -9.16 -20.38 -9.30
CA GLY A 411 -9.39 -20.23 -10.74
C GLY A 411 -8.31 -19.45 -11.48
N GLY A 412 -7.18 -19.10 -10.85
CA GLY A 412 -6.10 -18.35 -11.49
C GLY A 412 -5.46 -19.06 -12.70
N CYS A 413 -5.20 -20.38 -12.61
CA CYS A 413 -4.65 -21.14 -13.74
C CYS A 413 -5.71 -21.29 -14.84
N LYS A 414 -6.98 -21.52 -14.46
CA LYS A 414 -8.12 -21.58 -15.37
C LYS A 414 -8.30 -20.30 -16.18
N GLU A 415 -8.27 -19.14 -15.53
CA GLU A 415 -8.42 -17.85 -16.22
C GLU A 415 -7.26 -17.57 -17.18
N PHE A 416 -6.03 -17.95 -16.82
CA PHE A 416 -4.90 -17.85 -17.75
C PHE A 416 -4.98 -18.81 -18.93
N ALA A 417 -5.45 -20.05 -18.72
CA ALA A 417 -5.71 -20.98 -19.82
C ALA A 417 -6.75 -20.40 -20.79
N LEU A 418 -7.83 -19.82 -20.26
CA LEU A 418 -8.88 -19.17 -21.05
C LEU A 418 -8.34 -17.96 -21.83
N ARG A 419 -7.54 -17.09 -21.20
CA ARG A 419 -6.90 -15.94 -21.87
C ARG A 419 -5.97 -16.37 -23.00
N ALA A 420 -5.09 -17.34 -22.74
CA ALA A 420 -4.20 -17.87 -23.77
C ALA A 420 -4.97 -18.48 -24.94
N MET A 421 -6.08 -19.19 -24.68
CA MET A 421 -6.96 -19.69 -25.73
C MET A 421 -7.54 -18.55 -26.59
N HIS A 422 -8.02 -17.48 -25.96
CA HIS A 422 -8.59 -16.32 -26.67
C HIS A 422 -7.53 -15.59 -27.50
N GLU A 423 -6.33 -15.39 -26.94
CA GLU A 423 -5.23 -14.70 -27.62
C GLU A 423 -4.67 -15.50 -28.79
N ALA A 424 -4.62 -16.82 -28.66
CA ALA A 424 -4.19 -17.70 -29.74
C ALA A 424 -5.10 -17.66 -30.97
N LYS A 425 -6.38 -17.25 -30.82
CA LYS A 425 -7.36 -17.15 -31.93
C LYS A 425 -7.40 -18.41 -32.81
N GLY A 426 -7.32 -19.59 -32.19
CA GLY A 426 -7.30 -20.90 -32.86
C GLY A 426 -5.92 -21.42 -33.26
N GLY A 427 -4.86 -20.61 -33.12
CA GLY A 427 -3.46 -21.00 -33.36
C GLY A 427 -2.81 -21.77 -32.20
N ASP A 428 -1.48 -21.83 -32.18
CA ASP A 428 -0.71 -22.47 -31.11
C ASP A 428 -0.91 -21.75 -29.77
N LEU A 429 -1.18 -22.53 -28.71
CA LEU A 429 -1.40 -22.02 -27.35
C LEU A 429 -0.10 -21.71 -26.61
N LEU A 430 0.98 -22.43 -26.93
CA LEU A 430 2.23 -22.37 -26.17
C LEU A 430 2.85 -20.97 -26.05
N PRO A 431 2.90 -20.15 -27.13
CA PRO A 431 3.45 -18.80 -27.05
C PRO A 431 2.72 -17.88 -26.06
N PHE A 432 1.42 -18.09 -25.87
CA PHE A 432 0.57 -17.29 -24.98
C PHE A 432 0.50 -17.87 -23.57
N LEU A 433 0.60 -19.19 -23.42
CA LEU A 433 0.65 -19.85 -22.10
C LEU A 433 1.97 -19.59 -21.37
N ARG A 434 3.09 -19.55 -22.10
CA ARG A 434 4.43 -19.45 -21.49
C ARG A 434 4.57 -18.21 -20.59
N PRO A 435 4.21 -16.99 -20.99
CA PRO A 435 4.30 -15.81 -20.11
C PRO A 435 3.48 -15.96 -18.83
N TYR A 436 2.27 -16.53 -18.91
CA TYR A 436 1.40 -16.77 -17.74
C TYR A 436 1.96 -17.84 -16.81
N PHE A 437 2.47 -18.92 -17.38
CA PHE A 437 3.18 -19.96 -16.64
C PHE A 437 4.37 -19.37 -15.88
N GLU A 438 5.24 -18.61 -16.56
CA GLU A 438 6.41 -17.99 -15.95
C GLU A 438 6.04 -16.96 -14.88
N ALA A 439 4.98 -16.19 -15.07
CA ALA A 439 4.49 -15.25 -14.08
C ALA A 439 4.06 -15.96 -12.79
N MET A 440 3.30 -17.05 -12.89
CA MET A 440 2.87 -17.85 -11.72
C MET A 440 4.03 -18.61 -11.09
N ALA A 441 4.83 -19.33 -11.87
CA ALA A 441 5.92 -20.17 -11.38
C ALA A 441 7.00 -19.35 -10.65
N MET A 442 7.20 -18.08 -11.06
CA MET A 442 8.15 -17.16 -10.43
C MET A 442 7.50 -16.21 -9.42
N ALA A 443 6.19 -16.35 -9.15
CA ALA A 443 5.41 -15.46 -8.28
C ALA A 443 5.61 -13.97 -8.61
N LYS A 444 5.56 -13.61 -9.90
CA LYS A 444 5.73 -12.21 -10.35
C LYS A 444 4.53 -11.39 -9.88
N VAL A 445 4.83 -10.31 -9.15
CA VAL A 445 3.86 -9.29 -8.76
C VAL A 445 4.13 -8.04 -9.58
N SER A 446 3.11 -7.55 -10.28
CA SER A 446 3.20 -6.28 -10.99
C SER A 446 3.50 -5.12 -10.03
N ARG A 447 4.27 -4.15 -10.50
CA ARG A 447 4.62 -2.93 -9.75
C ARG A 447 3.70 -1.75 -10.06
N SER A 448 2.78 -1.94 -11.00
CA SER A 448 1.75 -0.97 -11.39
C SER A 448 0.59 -1.69 -12.07
N ALA A 449 -0.56 -1.02 -12.17
CA ALA A 449 -1.71 -1.52 -12.90
C ALA A 449 -1.42 -1.72 -14.42
N GLU A 450 -0.49 -0.95 -14.99
CA GLU A 450 -0.07 -1.10 -16.39
C GLU A 450 0.74 -2.39 -16.59
N GLU A 451 1.70 -2.66 -15.69
CA GLU A 451 2.42 -3.94 -15.69
C GLU A 451 1.47 -5.11 -15.38
N ALA A 452 0.44 -4.90 -14.57
CA ALA A 452 -0.58 -5.91 -14.30
C ALA A 452 -1.36 -6.31 -15.57
N LYS A 453 -1.58 -5.38 -16.52
CA LYS A 453 -2.13 -5.69 -17.85
C LYS A 453 -1.14 -6.48 -18.69
N GLN A 454 0.15 -6.11 -18.67
CA GLN A 454 1.21 -6.79 -19.44
C GLN A 454 1.44 -8.24 -18.97
N LEU A 455 1.35 -8.49 -17.65
CA LEU A 455 1.41 -9.84 -17.06
C LEU A 455 0.09 -10.60 -17.21
N GLY A 456 -0.96 -9.96 -17.73
CA GLY A 456 -2.29 -10.52 -17.91
C GLY A 456 -3.03 -10.82 -16.61
N HIS A 457 -2.71 -10.18 -15.48
CA HIS A 457 -3.60 -10.21 -14.31
C HIS A 457 -4.85 -9.36 -14.58
N LEU A 458 -4.64 -8.15 -15.13
CA LEU A 458 -5.69 -7.29 -15.65
C LEU A 458 -5.84 -7.47 -17.16
N ARG A 459 -7.02 -7.17 -17.69
CA ARG A 459 -7.31 -7.18 -19.13
C ARG A 459 -6.99 -5.83 -19.75
N PRO A 460 -6.76 -5.77 -21.08
CA PRO A 460 -6.58 -4.50 -21.79
C PRO A 460 -7.72 -3.49 -21.54
N SER A 461 -8.95 -3.98 -21.42
CA SER A 461 -10.17 -3.18 -21.19
C SER A 461 -10.38 -2.70 -19.76
N ASP A 462 -9.59 -3.17 -18.79
CA ASP A 462 -9.66 -2.68 -17.41
C ASP A 462 -9.16 -1.22 -17.33
N ILE A 463 -9.75 -0.44 -16.43
CA ILE A 463 -9.51 1.00 -16.34
C ILE A 463 -8.39 1.28 -15.35
N ILE A 464 -7.47 2.16 -15.72
CA ILE A 464 -6.42 2.66 -14.82
C ILE A 464 -6.72 4.11 -14.48
N ILE A 465 -6.71 4.45 -13.20
CA ILE A 465 -6.87 5.81 -12.71
C ILE A 465 -5.66 6.23 -11.87
N PHE A 466 -5.38 7.53 -11.84
CA PHE A 466 -4.24 8.06 -11.09
C PHE A 466 -4.58 8.26 -9.62
N ASN A 467 -5.72 8.90 -9.33
CA ASN A 467 -6.11 9.19 -7.96
C ASN A 467 -6.98 8.05 -7.39
N PRO A 468 -6.51 7.31 -6.38
CA PRO A 468 -7.28 6.21 -5.80
C PRO A 468 -8.61 6.63 -5.16
N HIS A 469 -8.77 7.89 -4.73
CA HIS A 469 -10.03 8.36 -4.17
C HIS A 469 -11.16 8.45 -5.20
N GLU A 470 -10.84 8.36 -6.49
CA GLU A 470 -11.84 8.29 -7.56
C GLU A 470 -12.27 6.85 -7.90
N LEU A 471 -11.68 5.83 -7.26
CA LEU A 471 -11.92 4.41 -7.58
C LEU A 471 -13.40 4.05 -7.57
N LEU A 472 -14.08 4.35 -6.45
CA LEU A 472 -15.48 3.99 -6.30
C LEU A 472 -16.36 4.74 -7.31
N TYR A 473 -16.10 6.03 -7.55
CA TYR A 473 -16.84 6.82 -8.54
C TYR A 473 -16.75 6.19 -9.93
N VAL A 474 -15.52 5.89 -10.38
CA VAL A 474 -15.29 5.33 -11.72
C VAL A 474 -15.82 3.89 -11.81
N ALA A 475 -15.68 3.09 -10.75
CA ALA A 475 -16.22 1.73 -10.71
C ALA A 475 -17.75 1.71 -10.82
N LYS A 476 -18.44 2.60 -10.11
CA LYS A 476 -19.90 2.75 -10.24
C LYS A 476 -20.31 3.21 -11.64
N ALA A 477 -19.54 4.09 -12.27
CA ALA A 477 -19.75 4.46 -13.67
C ALA A 477 -19.56 3.28 -14.63
N GLN A 478 -18.57 2.39 -14.39
CA GLN A 478 -18.40 1.17 -15.18
C GLN A 478 -19.55 0.18 -14.98
N VAL A 479 -20.02 0.00 -13.74
CA VAL A 479 -21.23 -0.80 -13.46
C VAL A 479 -22.43 -0.26 -14.23
N ARG A 480 -22.70 1.06 -14.11
CA ARG A 480 -23.81 1.70 -14.82
C ARG A 480 -23.70 1.51 -16.32
N ALA A 481 -22.52 1.71 -16.91
CA ALA A 481 -22.30 1.52 -18.34
C ALA A 481 -22.58 0.07 -18.79
N LEU A 482 -22.16 -0.93 -18.02
CA LEU A 482 -22.44 -2.35 -18.31
C LEU A 482 -23.94 -2.66 -18.18
N ALA A 483 -24.59 -2.18 -17.11
CA ALA A 483 -26.02 -2.40 -16.88
C ALA A 483 -26.89 -1.80 -18.00
N GLU A 484 -26.68 -0.53 -18.35
CA GLU A 484 -27.46 0.18 -19.38
C GLU A 484 -27.24 -0.38 -20.79
N THR A 485 -26.11 -1.05 -21.04
CA THR A 485 -25.82 -1.70 -22.32
C THR A 485 -26.36 -3.13 -22.40
N GLY A 486 -27.16 -3.54 -21.42
CA GLY A 486 -27.86 -4.83 -21.42
C GLY A 486 -26.95 -6.00 -21.03
N TYR A 487 -26.07 -5.80 -20.04
CA TYR A 487 -25.16 -6.85 -19.52
C TYR A 487 -25.85 -8.21 -19.38
N ARG A 488 -25.14 -9.25 -19.79
CA ARG A 488 -25.48 -10.65 -19.53
C ARG A 488 -24.20 -11.36 -19.10
N PRO A 489 -24.28 -12.30 -18.15
CA PRO A 489 -23.13 -13.10 -17.79
C PRO A 489 -22.57 -13.82 -19.02
N PRO A 490 -21.25 -14.01 -19.08
CA PRO A 490 -20.65 -14.80 -20.15
C PRO A 490 -21.24 -16.21 -20.15
N GLN A 491 -21.39 -16.80 -21.33
CA GLN A 491 -21.81 -18.19 -21.45
C GLN A 491 -20.61 -19.11 -21.22
N PRO A 492 -20.73 -20.15 -20.37
CA PRO A 492 -19.69 -21.17 -20.26
C PRO A 492 -19.38 -21.78 -21.62
N ARG A 493 -18.09 -21.88 -21.97
CA ARG A 493 -17.64 -22.45 -23.24
C ARG A 493 -16.53 -23.47 -22.99
N PRO A 494 -16.43 -24.52 -23.82
CA PRO A 494 -15.29 -25.42 -23.75
C PRO A 494 -13.97 -24.68 -23.97
N ILE A 495 -12.97 -24.99 -23.15
CA ILE A 495 -11.64 -24.42 -23.15
C ILE A 495 -10.71 -25.39 -23.88
N ARG A 496 -10.06 -24.90 -24.95
CA ARG A 496 -9.03 -25.65 -25.67
C ARG A 496 -7.72 -25.58 -24.89
N VAL A 497 -7.21 -26.74 -24.49
CA VAL A 497 -6.01 -26.83 -23.65
C VAL A 497 -4.79 -27.37 -24.41
N ALA A 498 -3.59 -27.04 -23.93
CA ALA A 498 -2.34 -27.49 -24.55
C ALA A 498 -2.01 -28.96 -24.26
N GLY A 499 -2.66 -29.57 -23.27
CA GLY A 499 -2.52 -30.98 -22.91
C GLY A 499 -1.09 -31.35 -22.52
N ARG A 500 -0.77 -32.65 -22.67
CA ARG A 500 0.53 -33.22 -22.29
C ARG A 500 1.73 -32.56 -22.98
N THR A 501 1.56 -32.08 -24.21
CA THR A 501 2.62 -31.36 -24.94
C THR A 501 2.90 -29.99 -24.30
N GLY A 502 1.85 -29.30 -23.86
CA GLY A 502 1.97 -28.06 -23.08
C GLY A 502 2.72 -28.25 -21.77
N VAL A 503 2.34 -29.29 -21.02
CA VAL A 503 3.00 -29.66 -19.76
C VAL A 503 4.47 -29.97 -19.99
N ALA A 504 4.79 -30.79 -21.00
CA ALA A 504 6.17 -31.16 -21.32
C ALA A 504 7.03 -29.93 -21.69
N ALA A 505 6.51 -29.00 -22.49
CA ALA A 505 7.22 -27.78 -22.85
C ALA A 505 7.54 -26.89 -21.62
N CYS A 506 6.59 -26.75 -20.69
CA CYS A 506 6.82 -26.03 -19.44
C CYS A 506 7.81 -26.78 -18.54
N GLN A 507 7.70 -28.11 -18.47
CA GLN A 507 8.60 -28.96 -17.69
C GLN A 507 10.05 -28.87 -18.19
N MET A 508 10.30 -28.80 -19.50
CA MET A 508 11.64 -28.59 -20.04
C MET A 508 12.28 -27.31 -19.50
N ALA A 509 11.51 -26.20 -19.41
CA ALA A 509 12.01 -24.96 -18.82
C ALA A 509 12.33 -25.12 -17.32
N LEU A 510 11.47 -25.82 -16.58
CA LEU A 510 11.69 -26.08 -15.15
C LEU A 510 12.92 -26.97 -14.89
N VAL A 511 13.15 -28.00 -15.70
CA VAL A 511 14.35 -28.86 -15.60
C VAL A 511 15.61 -28.01 -15.77
N ASN A 512 15.66 -27.16 -16.81
CA ASN A 512 16.79 -26.27 -17.04
C ASN A 512 17.02 -25.30 -15.87
N MET A 513 15.95 -24.73 -15.30
CA MET A 513 16.06 -23.83 -14.14
C MET A 513 16.57 -24.56 -12.89
N ARG A 514 16.07 -25.77 -12.63
CA ARG A 514 16.47 -26.58 -11.47
C ARG A 514 17.93 -27.01 -11.57
N ASP A 515 18.30 -27.58 -12.70
CA ASP A 515 19.65 -28.13 -12.91
C ASP A 515 20.69 -27.00 -13.07
N GLY A 516 20.24 -25.80 -13.47
CA GLY A 516 21.03 -24.57 -13.44
C GLY A 516 21.11 -23.88 -12.07
N GLY A 517 20.46 -24.42 -11.03
CA GLY A 517 20.50 -23.88 -9.66
C GLY A 517 19.65 -22.62 -9.43
N PHE A 518 18.73 -22.28 -10.35
CA PHE A 518 17.86 -21.10 -10.23
C PHE A 518 16.64 -21.33 -9.35
N ILE A 519 16.17 -22.58 -9.24
CA ILE A 519 14.99 -22.98 -8.45
C ILE A 519 15.28 -24.23 -7.63
N SER A 520 14.61 -24.39 -6.49
CA SER A 520 14.76 -25.60 -5.66
C SER A 520 14.04 -26.82 -6.28
N ALA A 521 14.30 -28.01 -5.73
CA ALA A 521 13.54 -29.21 -6.10
C ALA A 521 12.04 -29.06 -5.78
N HIS A 522 11.69 -28.32 -4.72
CA HIS A 522 10.30 -28.06 -4.37
C HIS A 522 9.67 -27.03 -5.31
N ASP A 523 10.40 -25.97 -5.69
CA ASP A 523 9.95 -25.02 -6.71
C ASP A 523 9.67 -25.71 -8.05
N TYR A 524 10.49 -26.69 -8.44
CA TYR A 524 10.22 -27.54 -9.60
C TYR A 524 8.87 -28.28 -9.48
N GLN A 525 8.55 -28.85 -8.32
CA GLN A 525 7.26 -29.53 -8.10
C GLN A 525 6.09 -28.57 -8.18
N LEU A 526 6.22 -27.37 -7.59
CA LEU A 526 5.21 -26.32 -7.67
C LEU A 526 4.97 -25.90 -9.13
N GLY A 527 6.05 -25.61 -9.86
CA GLY A 527 6.00 -25.29 -11.28
C GLY A 527 5.33 -26.39 -12.10
N LEU A 528 5.65 -27.67 -11.85
CA LEU A 528 5.05 -28.78 -12.58
C LEU A 528 3.55 -28.90 -12.31
N LYS A 529 3.10 -28.65 -11.08
CA LYS A 529 1.67 -28.60 -10.72
C LYS A 529 0.94 -27.44 -11.40
N ILE A 530 1.56 -26.25 -11.45
CA ILE A 530 1.04 -25.10 -12.22
C ILE A 530 0.93 -25.47 -13.71
N ALA A 531 1.98 -26.01 -14.32
CA ALA A 531 1.98 -26.41 -15.72
C ALA A 531 0.87 -27.43 -16.01
N THR A 532 0.69 -28.41 -15.13
CA THR A 532 -0.36 -29.44 -15.23
C THR A 532 -1.75 -28.81 -15.19
N ALA A 533 -2.05 -27.97 -14.20
CA ALA A 533 -3.36 -27.32 -14.09
C ALA A 533 -3.63 -26.37 -15.27
N LEU A 534 -2.66 -25.51 -15.59
CA LEU A 534 -2.75 -24.53 -16.67
C LEU A 534 -2.94 -25.18 -18.06
N CYS A 535 -2.26 -26.31 -18.32
CA CYS A 535 -2.33 -26.99 -19.61
C CYS A 535 -3.44 -28.04 -19.70
N GLY A 536 -4.29 -28.18 -18.67
CA GLY A 536 -5.42 -29.12 -18.67
C GLY A 536 -5.06 -30.57 -18.39
N GLY A 537 -3.88 -30.85 -17.83
CA GLY A 537 -3.48 -32.17 -17.37
C GLY A 537 -3.01 -33.12 -18.48
N ASP A 538 -3.11 -34.42 -18.21
CA ASP A 538 -2.71 -35.47 -19.15
C ASP A 538 -3.84 -35.79 -20.15
N VAL A 539 -4.03 -34.85 -21.07
CA VAL A 539 -4.93 -34.99 -22.22
C VAL A 539 -4.18 -34.70 -23.51
N ASP A 540 -4.73 -35.11 -24.65
CA ASP A 540 -4.14 -34.77 -25.95
C ASP A 540 -4.20 -33.25 -26.19
N PRO A 541 -3.22 -32.67 -26.90
CA PRO A 541 -3.24 -31.25 -27.24
C PRO A 541 -4.50 -30.87 -28.01
N ASN A 542 -5.03 -29.67 -27.75
CA ASN A 542 -6.28 -29.15 -28.30
C ASN A 542 -7.56 -29.85 -27.84
N THR A 543 -7.49 -30.72 -26.83
CA THR A 543 -8.68 -31.23 -26.16
C THR A 543 -9.53 -30.07 -25.64
N LEU A 544 -10.84 -30.16 -25.82
CA LEU A 544 -11.80 -29.23 -25.27
C LEU A 544 -12.27 -29.76 -23.90
N VAL A 545 -12.04 -28.98 -22.84
CA VAL A 545 -12.45 -29.30 -21.47
C VAL A 545 -13.40 -28.23 -20.94
N ASP A 546 -14.16 -28.52 -19.90
CA ASP A 546 -14.97 -27.50 -19.22
C ASP A 546 -14.15 -26.79 -18.12
N GLU A 547 -14.74 -25.74 -17.52
CA GLU A 547 -14.08 -25.04 -16.40
C GLU A 547 -13.92 -25.94 -15.16
N ALA A 548 -14.88 -26.84 -14.92
CA ALA A 548 -14.85 -27.75 -13.78
C ALA A 548 -13.63 -28.68 -13.82
N TRP A 549 -13.21 -29.09 -15.01
CA TRP A 549 -11.97 -29.85 -15.23
C TRP A 549 -10.74 -29.10 -14.74
N LEU A 550 -10.56 -27.85 -15.17
CA LEU A 550 -9.39 -27.04 -14.80
C LEU A 550 -9.40 -26.69 -13.31
N LEU A 551 -10.56 -26.31 -12.77
CA LEU A 551 -10.74 -26.04 -11.34
C LEU A 551 -10.48 -27.31 -10.50
N GLY A 552 -10.87 -28.48 -10.99
CA GLY A 552 -10.59 -29.77 -10.36
C GLY A 552 -9.08 -30.07 -10.30
N LEU A 553 -8.34 -29.80 -11.39
CA LEU A 553 -6.88 -29.95 -11.42
C LEU A 553 -6.19 -28.99 -10.45
N GLU A 554 -6.62 -27.72 -10.41
CA GLU A 554 -6.12 -26.74 -9.45
C GLU A 554 -6.32 -27.21 -8.00
N ARG A 555 -7.56 -27.58 -7.65
CA ARG A 555 -7.91 -28.00 -6.29
C ARG A 555 -7.14 -29.24 -5.86
N LYS A 556 -7.06 -30.24 -6.74
CA LYS A 556 -6.29 -31.47 -6.49
C LYS A 556 -4.82 -31.14 -6.21
N ALA A 557 -4.19 -30.36 -7.08
CA ALA A 557 -2.79 -29.98 -6.93
C ALA A 557 -2.54 -29.17 -5.66
N PHE A 558 -3.42 -28.23 -5.32
CA PHE A 558 -3.35 -27.43 -4.12
C PHE A 558 -3.40 -28.27 -2.84
N VAL A 559 -4.36 -29.21 -2.76
CA VAL A 559 -4.53 -30.11 -1.62
C VAL A 559 -3.35 -31.10 -1.50
N GLU A 560 -2.84 -31.62 -2.63
CA GLU A 560 -1.66 -32.47 -2.64
C GLU A 560 -0.41 -31.74 -2.13
N LEU A 561 -0.21 -30.47 -2.51
CA LEU A 561 0.92 -29.66 -2.06
C LEU A 561 0.83 -29.33 -0.57
N ALA A 562 -0.37 -28.98 -0.07
CA ALA A 562 -0.60 -28.68 1.34
C ALA A 562 -0.26 -29.86 2.28
N LYS A 563 -0.30 -31.09 1.79
CA LYS A 563 0.12 -32.30 2.51
C LYS A 563 1.64 -32.42 2.66
N THR A 564 2.43 -31.67 1.90
CA THR A 564 3.89 -31.84 1.89
C THR A 564 4.56 -31.08 3.05
N PRO A 565 5.57 -31.68 3.71
CA PRO A 565 6.30 -31.00 4.78
C PRO A 565 6.99 -29.70 4.34
N LEU A 566 7.46 -29.64 3.09
CA LEU A 566 8.14 -28.45 2.56
C LEU A 566 7.18 -27.27 2.40
N THR A 567 5.95 -27.51 1.89
CA THR A 567 4.89 -26.50 1.84
C THR A 567 4.50 -26.04 3.25
N GLN A 568 4.29 -26.97 4.18
CA GLN A 568 3.95 -26.61 5.57
C GLN A 568 5.03 -25.74 6.23
N ALA A 569 6.31 -26.03 5.98
CA ALA A 569 7.42 -25.19 6.44
C ALA A 569 7.43 -23.78 5.80
N ARG A 570 7.08 -23.65 4.50
CA ARG A 570 6.94 -22.34 3.84
C ARG A 570 5.82 -21.51 4.45
N ILE A 571 4.68 -22.14 4.67
CA ILE A 571 3.50 -21.53 5.29
C ILE A 571 3.85 -21.05 6.72
N GLU A 572 4.50 -21.88 7.52
CA GLU A 572 4.93 -21.53 8.88
C GLU A 572 5.93 -20.36 8.88
N SER A 573 6.92 -20.39 7.97
CA SER A 573 7.90 -19.30 7.82
C SER A 573 7.23 -17.99 7.44
N MET A 574 6.27 -18.00 6.52
CA MET A 574 5.54 -16.81 6.12
C MET A 574 4.76 -16.21 7.30
N LEU A 575 4.09 -17.02 8.11
CA LEU A 575 3.37 -16.54 9.29
C LEU A 575 4.29 -16.00 10.40
N LYS A 576 5.44 -16.64 10.63
CA LYS A 576 6.38 -16.24 11.68
C LYS A 576 7.23 -15.02 11.29
N THR A 577 7.66 -14.96 10.03
CA THR A 577 8.69 -14.00 9.58
C THR A 577 8.21 -13.00 8.55
N GLY A 578 7.04 -13.23 7.94
CA GLY A 578 6.55 -12.45 6.80
C GLY A 578 7.38 -12.63 5.53
N LYS A 579 8.24 -13.67 5.46
CA LYS A 579 9.15 -13.93 4.34
C LYS A 579 8.96 -15.35 3.78
N PRO A 580 8.94 -15.52 2.45
CA PRO A 580 9.00 -16.83 1.82
C PRO A 580 10.25 -17.62 2.27
N LEU A 581 10.06 -18.89 2.61
CA LEU A 581 11.15 -19.84 2.80
C LEU A 581 11.47 -20.47 1.44
N ARG A 582 12.73 -20.44 1.00
CA ARG A 582 13.19 -21.17 -0.17
C ARG A 582 13.88 -22.46 0.27
N ASN A 583 13.10 -23.54 0.33
CA ASN A 583 13.51 -24.91 0.62
C ASN A 583 13.29 -25.84 -0.57
#